data_AF-A0AAU1KA80-F1
#
_entry.id   AF-A0AAU1KA80-F1
#
_cell.length_a   1.000
_cell.length_b   1.000
_cell.length_c   1.000
_cell.angle_alpha   90.00
_cell.angle_beta   90.00
_cell.angle_gamma   90.00
#
_symmetry.space_group_name_H-M   'P 1'
#
loop_
_entity.id
_entity.type
_entity.pdbx_description
1 polymer ?
#
loop_
_entity_poly.entity_id
_entity_poly.type
_entity_poly.pdbx_seq_one_letter_code
_entity_poly.pdbx_strand_id
1 'polypeptide(L)'
;MSEAPFLAPDGQTRCAWAGGAPEFLGYHDTEWGFPAGGDVRLFEKICLEGFQSGLSWRTILNKRPAFREVFAGFDYHLVAEFDEGDVERLLQDARIIRHRGKIEAAINNARRAVELIEERGSLAAYVWGFEPEPLEVPEVVATSAASISLSKDLKKRGWKFVGPTTMYAFMQSMGIVNDHSLDCVIRDRVEAERVAFVRP
;
A
#
# COMPACT_ATOMS: atom_id res chain seq x y z
N MET A 1 -14.71 13.48 -13.93
CA MET A 1 -16.02 12.80 -13.85
C MET A 1 -15.85 11.72 -12.81
N SER A 2 -16.48 11.83 -11.65
CA SER A 2 -16.50 10.71 -10.70
C SER A 2 -17.20 9.53 -11.39
N GLU A 3 -16.54 8.38 -11.45
CA GLU A 3 -17.20 7.16 -11.94
C GLU A 3 -18.46 6.90 -11.10
N ALA A 4 -19.52 6.41 -11.75
CA ALA A 4 -20.75 6.10 -11.06
C ALA A 4 -20.49 5.05 -9.96
N PRO A 5 -21.12 5.18 -8.79
CA PRO A 5 -20.99 4.20 -7.70
C PRO A 5 -21.28 2.77 -8.15
N PHE A 6 -20.58 1.81 -7.55
CA PHE A 6 -20.83 0.39 -7.78
C PHE A 6 -21.92 -0.11 -6.83
N LEU A 7 -23.03 -0.63 -7.38
CA LEU A 7 -24.05 -1.34 -6.61
C LEU A 7 -23.62 -2.81 -6.43
N ALA A 8 -23.23 -3.18 -5.21
CA ALA A 8 -22.77 -4.53 -4.89
C ALA A 8 -23.94 -5.54 -4.80
N PRO A 9 -23.67 -6.86 -4.81
CA PRO A 9 -24.71 -7.90 -4.76
C PRO A 9 -25.61 -7.87 -3.51
N ASP A 10 -25.16 -7.22 -2.43
CA ASP A 10 -25.92 -7.00 -1.20
C ASP A 10 -26.91 -5.82 -1.30
N GLY A 11 -26.98 -5.16 -2.47
CA GLY A 11 -27.86 -4.02 -2.72
C GLY A 11 -27.33 -2.69 -2.16
N GLN A 12 -26.08 -2.66 -1.70
CA GLN A 12 -25.46 -1.47 -1.11
C GLN A 12 -24.40 -0.86 -2.02
N THR A 13 -24.25 0.46 -1.94
CA THR A 13 -23.26 1.20 -2.73
C THR A 13 -21.84 1.02 -2.20
N ARG A 14 -20.89 0.91 -3.12
CA ARG A 14 -19.43 0.88 -2.91
C ARG A 14 -18.74 1.85 -3.85
N CYS A 15 -17.45 2.11 -3.61
CA CYS A 15 -16.62 2.84 -4.56
C CYS A 15 -16.69 2.20 -5.95
N ALA A 16 -16.73 3.00 -7.02
CA ALA A 16 -16.88 2.53 -8.39
C ALA A 16 -15.88 1.42 -8.77
N TRP A 17 -14.61 1.58 -8.38
CA TRP A 17 -13.55 0.63 -8.68
C TRP A 17 -13.72 -0.73 -7.99
N ALA A 18 -14.52 -0.83 -6.92
CA ALA A 18 -14.76 -2.08 -6.20
C ALA A 18 -15.48 -3.13 -7.07
N GLY A 19 -16.24 -2.69 -8.08
CA GLY A 19 -16.90 -3.56 -9.06
C GLY A 19 -16.01 -4.02 -10.22
N GLY A 20 -14.75 -3.57 -10.29
CA GLY A 20 -13.86 -3.82 -11.43
C GLY A 20 -13.39 -5.28 -11.56
N ALA A 21 -13.45 -6.07 -10.49
CA ALA A 21 -13.09 -7.49 -10.49
C ALA A 21 -13.71 -8.23 -9.27
N PRO A 22 -14.00 -9.54 -9.35
CA PRO A 22 -14.58 -10.30 -8.24
C PRO A 22 -13.80 -10.21 -6.92
N GLU A 23 -12.46 -10.20 -7.00
CA GLU A 23 -11.57 -10.11 -5.84
C GLU A 23 -11.52 -8.71 -5.19
N PHE A 24 -11.99 -7.66 -5.87
CA PHE A 24 -11.90 -6.29 -5.35
C PHE A 24 -12.91 -6.00 -4.25
N LEU A 25 -14.11 -6.56 -4.30
CA LEU A 25 -15.13 -6.29 -3.28
C LEU A 25 -14.66 -6.72 -1.88
N GLY A 26 -14.07 -7.90 -1.76
CA GLY A 26 -13.53 -8.38 -0.47
C GLY A 26 -12.38 -7.51 0.04
N TYR A 27 -11.43 -7.16 -0.85
CA TYR A 27 -10.32 -6.26 -0.51
C TYR A 27 -10.81 -4.86 -0.12
N HIS A 28 -11.79 -4.32 -0.82
CA HIS A 28 -12.40 -3.03 -0.54
C HIS A 28 -13.10 -3.02 0.83
N ASP A 29 -13.94 -4.02 1.12
CA ASP A 29 -14.80 -4.04 2.30
C ASP A 29 -14.08 -4.40 3.62
N THR A 30 -12.86 -4.94 3.52
CA THR A 30 -12.14 -5.50 4.68
C THR A 30 -10.69 -5.04 4.83
N GLU A 31 -10.07 -4.48 3.79
CA GLU A 31 -8.65 -4.10 3.84
C GLU A 31 -8.39 -2.64 3.45
N TRP A 32 -8.97 -2.17 2.34
CA TRP A 32 -8.64 -0.84 1.79
C TRP A 32 -9.26 0.30 2.60
N GLY A 33 -8.44 1.28 2.99
CA GLY A 33 -8.86 2.42 3.79
C GLY A 33 -8.84 2.16 5.30
N PHE A 34 -8.78 0.90 5.74
CA PHE A 34 -8.70 0.57 7.16
C PHE A 34 -7.31 0.90 7.72
N PRO A 35 -7.22 1.57 8.88
CA PRO A 35 -5.95 2.04 9.43
C PRO A 35 -5.03 0.86 9.79
N ALA A 36 -3.76 0.95 9.38
CA ALA A 36 -2.74 -0.05 9.69
C ALA A 36 -1.54 0.56 10.43
N GLY A 37 -1.13 -0.06 11.55
CA GLY A 37 0.01 0.37 12.36
C GLY A 37 1.17 -0.62 12.47
N GLY A 38 1.07 -1.80 11.86
CA GLY A 38 2.13 -2.81 11.93
C GLY A 38 3.21 -2.59 10.87
N ASP A 39 4.47 -2.43 11.27
CA ASP A 39 5.60 -2.13 10.38
C ASP A 39 5.75 -3.13 9.23
N VAL A 40 5.63 -4.44 9.49
CA VAL A 40 5.69 -5.47 8.45
C VAL A 40 4.57 -5.30 7.42
N ARG A 41 3.35 -5.01 7.86
CA ARG A 41 2.19 -4.79 6.97
C ARG A 41 2.38 -3.54 6.12
N LEU A 42 2.89 -2.46 6.70
CA LEU A 42 3.16 -1.22 5.99
C LEU A 42 4.30 -1.40 4.97
N PHE A 43 5.38 -2.10 5.36
CA PHE A 43 6.49 -2.42 4.48
C PHE A 43 6.06 -3.32 3.31
N GLU A 44 5.30 -4.38 3.58
CA GLU A 44 4.66 -5.23 2.56
C GLU A 44 3.92 -4.34 1.55
N LYS A 45 3.07 -3.44 2.06
CA LYS A 45 2.23 -2.62 1.20
C LYS A 45 3.04 -1.66 0.34
N ILE A 46 4.03 -0.97 0.89
CA ILE A 46 4.94 -0.09 0.12
C ILE A 46 5.59 -0.88 -1.03
N CYS A 47 6.07 -2.09 -0.75
CA CYS A 47 6.69 -2.94 -1.78
C CYS A 47 5.68 -3.36 -2.85
N LEU A 48 4.48 -3.80 -2.47
CA LEU A 48 3.44 -4.23 -3.41
C LEU A 48 2.96 -3.08 -4.32
N GLU A 49 2.82 -1.86 -3.79
CA GLU A 49 2.53 -0.67 -4.60
C GLU A 49 3.69 -0.36 -5.58
N GLY A 50 4.94 -0.56 -5.16
CA GLY A 50 6.09 -0.47 -6.07
C GLY A 50 6.06 -1.52 -7.19
N PHE A 51 5.66 -2.76 -6.88
CA PHE A 51 5.48 -3.82 -7.86
C PHE A 51 4.34 -3.53 -8.86
N GLN A 52 3.33 -2.76 -8.46
CA GLN A 52 2.18 -2.41 -9.28
C GLN A 52 2.52 -1.49 -10.46
N SER A 53 3.62 -0.74 -10.44
CA SER A 53 3.96 0.20 -11.53
C SER A 53 3.91 -0.44 -12.92
N GLY A 54 3.01 0.01 -13.80
CA GLY A 54 2.78 -0.54 -15.14
C GLY A 54 1.89 -1.79 -15.21
N LEU A 55 1.20 -2.15 -14.12
CA LEU A 55 0.29 -3.30 -14.01
C LEU A 55 -1.01 -2.90 -13.32
N SER A 56 -2.05 -3.75 -13.42
CA SER A 56 -3.27 -3.58 -12.64
C SER A 56 -3.06 -4.01 -11.18
N TRP A 57 -3.73 -3.34 -10.24
CA TRP A 57 -3.73 -3.77 -8.83
C TRP A 57 -4.25 -5.21 -8.67
N ARG A 58 -5.22 -5.61 -9.51
CA ARG A 58 -5.71 -7.00 -9.62
C ARG A 58 -4.58 -8.02 -9.75
N THR A 59 -3.59 -7.72 -10.60
CA THR A 59 -2.43 -8.60 -10.81
C THR A 59 -1.63 -8.78 -9.52
N ILE A 60 -1.44 -7.70 -8.76
CA ILE A 60 -0.71 -7.74 -7.50
C ILE A 60 -1.52 -8.47 -6.43
N LEU A 61 -2.82 -8.17 -6.31
CA LEU A 61 -3.69 -8.79 -5.32
C LEU A 61 -3.74 -10.33 -5.48
N ASN A 62 -3.86 -10.82 -6.71
CA ASN A 62 -3.87 -12.26 -7.00
C ASN A 62 -2.51 -12.95 -6.74
N LYS A 63 -1.41 -12.22 -6.89
CA LYS A 63 -0.05 -12.74 -6.66
C LYS A 63 0.44 -12.53 -5.22
N ARG A 64 -0.29 -11.76 -4.39
CA ARG A 64 0.10 -11.40 -3.03
C ARG A 64 0.44 -12.60 -2.13
N PRO A 65 -0.30 -13.73 -2.14
CA PRO A 65 0.09 -14.91 -1.36
C PRO A 65 1.48 -15.44 -1.74
N ALA A 66 1.79 -15.50 -3.04
CA ALA A 66 3.10 -15.94 -3.51
C ALA A 66 4.20 -14.93 -3.15
N PHE A 67 3.93 -13.62 -3.26
CA PHE A 67 4.87 -12.58 -2.79
C PHE A 67 5.22 -12.77 -1.31
N ARG A 68 4.22 -12.96 -0.44
CA ARG A 68 4.47 -13.22 0.99
C ARG A 68 5.33 -14.45 1.20
N GLU A 69 5.07 -15.55 0.50
CA GLU A 69 5.87 -16.77 0.64
C GLU A 69 7.35 -16.52 0.26
N VAL A 70 7.60 -15.94 -0.92
CA VAL A 70 8.96 -15.86 -1.47
C VAL A 70 9.79 -14.70 -0.90
N PHE A 71 9.14 -13.70 -0.31
CA PHE A 71 9.76 -12.60 0.44
C PHE A 71 9.65 -12.80 1.96
N ALA A 72 9.58 -14.05 2.45
CA ALA A 72 9.64 -14.36 3.88
C ALA A 72 8.64 -13.58 4.75
N GLY A 73 7.39 -13.50 4.29
CA GLY A 73 6.32 -12.75 4.95
C GLY A 73 6.49 -11.23 4.92
N PHE A 74 7.40 -10.71 4.09
CA PHE A 74 7.86 -9.32 4.12
C PHE A 74 8.44 -8.90 5.48
N ASP A 75 9.00 -9.84 6.24
CA ASP A 75 9.87 -9.47 7.35
C ASP A 75 11.09 -8.70 6.80
N TYR A 76 11.13 -7.39 7.04
CA TYR A 76 12.15 -6.52 6.47
C TYR A 76 13.55 -6.81 7.03
N HIS A 77 13.69 -7.45 8.19
CA HIS A 77 15.01 -7.93 8.64
C HIS A 77 15.46 -9.11 7.80
N LEU A 78 14.58 -10.08 7.52
CA LEU A 78 14.92 -11.23 6.68
C LEU A 78 15.16 -10.84 5.22
N VAL A 79 14.31 -9.98 4.66
CA VAL A 79 14.42 -9.53 3.27
C VAL A 79 15.66 -8.65 3.06
N ALA A 80 16.13 -7.92 4.08
CA ALA A 80 17.35 -7.11 3.99
C ALA A 80 18.61 -7.96 3.76
N GLU A 81 18.60 -9.21 4.23
CA GLU A 81 19.70 -10.17 4.08
C GLU A 81 19.71 -10.87 2.72
N PHE A 82 18.67 -10.71 1.88
CA PHE A 82 18.64 -11.34 0.56
C PHE A 82 19.78 -10.86 -0.34
N ASP A 83 20.42 -11.80 -1.02
CA ASP A 83 21.58 -11.55 -1.88
C ASP A 83 21.27 -11.72 -3.38
N GLU A 84 22.31 -11.73 -4.22
CA GLU A 84 22.15 -11.93 -5.67
C GLU A 84 21.57 -13.32 -6.01
N GLY A 85 21.90 -14.35 -5.22
CA GLY A 85 21.34 -15.68 -5.38
C GLY A 85 19.82 -15.69 -5.14
N ASP A 86 19.35 -14.92 -4.16
CA ASP A 86 17.91 -14.72 -3.94
C ASP A 86 17.25 -13.95 -5.09
N VAL A 87 17.91 -12.93 -5.64
CA VAL A 87 17.41 -12.21 -6.84
C VAL A 87 17.23 -13.17 -8.01
N GLU A 88 18.22 -14.01 -8.31
CA GLU A 88 18.14 -15.00 -9.39
C GLU A 88 17.04 -16.04 -9.13
N ARG A 89 16.93 -16.54 -7.90
CA ARG A 89 15.86 -17.45 -7.49
C ARG A 89 14.48 -16.84 -7.72
N LEU A 90 14.28 -15.59 -7.31
CA LEU A 90 13.01 -14.87 -7.46
C LEU A 90 12.69 -14.55 -8.93
N LEU A 91 13.71 -14.31 -9.76
CA LEU A 91 13.54 -14.11 -11.20
C LEU A 91 13.03 -15.37 -11.92
N GLN A 92 13.21 -16.56 -11.35
CA GLN A 92 12.66 -17.80 -11.89
C GLN A 92 11.23 -18.11 -11.42
N ASP A 93 10.73 -17.44 -10.37
CA ASP A 93 9.39 -17.73 -9.82
C ASP A 93 8.28 -17.03 -10.62
N ALA A 94 7.56 -17.81 -11.44
CA ALA A 94 6.45 -17.32 -12.27
C ALA A 94 5.21 -16.88 -11.46
N ARG A 95 5.13 -17.22 -10.16
CA ARG A 95 4.02 -16.84 -9.28
C ARG A 95 4.06 -15.35 -8.95
N ILE A 96 5.22 -14.70 -9.00
CA ILE A 96 5.39 -13.25 -8.77
C ILE A 96 5.59 -12.46 -10.08
N ILE A 97 5.98 -11.19 -9.97
CA ILE A 97 6.39 -10.34 -11.09
C ILE A 97 7.91 -10.45 -11.26
N ARG A 98 8.35 -11.14 -12.31
CA ARG A 98 9.76 -11.40 -12.64
C ARG A 98 10.44 -10.18 -13.26
N HIS A 99 10.57 -9.11 -12.47
CA HIS A 99 11.20 -7.87 -12.88
C HIS A 99 12.37 -7.55 -11.93
N ARG A 100 13.60 -7.73 -12.41
CA ARG A 100 14.83 -7.60 -11.61
C ARG A 100 14.86 -6.32 -10.77
N GLY A 101 14.70 -5.16 -11.40
CA GLY A 101 14.77 -3.88 -10.67
C GLY A 101 13.70 -3.68 -9.59
N LYS A 102 12.57 -4.40 -9.64
CA LYS A 102 11.51 -4.33 -8.61
C LYS A 102 11.81 -5.28 -7.45
N ILE A 103 12.39 -6.44 -7.75
CA ILE A 103 12.89 -7.39 -6.75
C ILE A 103 14.03 -6.74 -5.96
N GLU A 104 15.05 -6.23 -6.65
CA GLU A 104 16.16 -5.51 -6.04
C GLU A 104 15.70 -4.28 -5.24
N ALA A 105 14.66 -3.58 -5.72
CA ALA A 105 14.06 -2.48 -4.98
C ALA A 105 13.43 -2.92 -3.66
N ALA A 106 12.70 -4.05 -3.62
CA ALA A 106 12.13 -4.57 -2.37
C ALA A 106 13.23 -4.93 -1.36
N ILE A 107 14.31 -5.56 -1.82
CA ILE A 107 15.48 -5.91 -0.98
C ILE A 107 16.18 -4.64 -0.48
N ASN A 108 16.43 -3.65 -1.34
CA ASN A 108 16.97 -2.36 -0.94
C ASN A 108 16.07 -1.66 0.08
N ASN A 109 14.76 -1.65 -0.17
CA ASN A 109 13.79 -0.99 0.70
C ASN A 109 13.72 -1.67 2.08
N ALA A 110 13.92 -2.99 2.17
CA ALA A 110 14.03 -3.69 3.43
C ALA A 110 15.22 -3.18 4.27
N ARG A 111 16.39 -3.01 3.64
CA ARG A 111 17.57 -2.41 4.29
C ARG A 111 17.30 -0.98 4.76
N ARG A 112 16.63 -0.17 3.93
CA ARG A 112 16.24 1.20 4.30
C ARG A 112 15.17 1.24 5.39
N ALA A 113 14.33 0.21 5.50
CA ALA A 113 13.34 0.10 6.58
C ALA A 113 14.03 -0.15 7.92
N VAL A 114 15.03 -1.04 7.97
CA VAL A 114 15.84 -1.27 9.17
C VAL A 114 16.49 0.04 9.66
N GLU A 115 17.19 0.75 8.77
CA GLU A 115 17.82 2.04 9.09
C GLU A 115 16.80 3.10 9.55
N LEU A 116 15.65 3.18 8.89
CA LEU A 116 14.59 4.13 9.24
C LEU A 116 14.01 3.85 10.62
N ILE A 117 13.81 2.57 10.96
CA ILE A 117 13.26 2.15 12.25
C ILE A 117 14.26 2.43 13.37
N GLU A 118 15.56 2.25 13.14
CA GLU A 118 16.61 2.67 14.08
C GLU A 118 16.56 4.19 14.35
N GLU A 119 16.29 5.02 13.33
CA GLU A 119 16.21 6.48 13.46
C GLU A 119 14.87 6.95 14.08
N ARG A 120 13.75 6.32 13.70
CA ARG A 120 12.39 6.82 13.96
C ARG A 120 11.60 5.97 14.96
N GLY A 121 12.14 4.85 15.41
CA GLY A 121 11.49 3.90 16.31
C GLY A 121 10.52 2.94 15.62
N SER A 122 9.77 3.39 14.61
CA SER A 122 8.93 2.51 13.79
C SER A 122 8.69 3.08 12.38
N LEU A 123 8.39 2.20 11.42
CA LEU A 123 7.95 2.62 10.09
C LEU A 123 6.56 3.25 10.18
N ALA A 124 5.70 2.75 11.07
CA ALA A 124 4.35 3.23 11.28
C ALA A 124 4.33 4.69 11.77
N ALA A 125 5.06 5.01 12.85
CA ALA A 125 5.16 6.38 13.35
C ALA A 125 5.71 7.33 12.28
N TYR A 126 6.67 6.86 11.48
CA TYR A 126 7.18 7.65 10.36
C TYR A 126 6.12 7.95 9.30
N VAL A 127 5.40 6.95 8.78
CA VAL A 127 4.41 7.19 7.70
C VAL A 127 3.16 7.91 8.19
N TRP A 128 2.70 7.64 9.41
CA TRP A 128 1.56 8.33 10.02
C TRP A 128 1.86 9.80 10.33
N GLY A 129 3.14 10.17 10.48
CA GLY A 129 3.57 11.57 10.54
C GLY A 129 3.33 12.38 9.25
N PHE A 130 2.94 11.72 8.14
CA PHE A 130 2.53 12.37 6.90
C PHE A 130 1.00 12.38 6.70
N GLU A 131 0.20 11.97 7.69
CA GLU A 131 -1.27 12.08 7.64
C GLU A 131 -1.67 13.55 7.40
N PRO A 132 -2.40 13.85 6.31
CA PRO A 132 -2.90 15.20 6.09
C PRO A 132 -4.12 15.47 6.98
N GLU A 133 -4.45 16.76 7.12
CA GLU A 133 -5.76 17.15 7.64
C GLU A 133 -6.88 16.50 6.79
N PRO A 134 -7.96 15.99 7.41
CA PRO A 134 -9.07 15.38 6.68
C PRO A 134 -9.68 16.34 5.66
N LEU A 135 -9.93 15.85 4.45
CA LEU A 135 -10.72 16.58 3.46
C LEU A 135 -12.21 16.34 3.72
N GLU A 136 -13.03 17.38 3.66
CA GLU A 136 -14.50 17.26 3.75
C GLU A 136 -15.06 16.42 2.59
N VAL A 137 -14.46 16.56 1.40
CA VAL A 137 -14.84 15.83 0.19
C VAL A 137 -13.61 15.13 -0.38
N PRO A 138 -13.65 13.78 -0.55
CA PRO A 138 -12.59 13.07 -1.23
C PRO A 138 -12.44 13.53 -2.68
N GLU A 139 -11.23 13.84 -3.09
CA GLU A 139 -10.92 14.18 -4.48
C GLU A 139 -10.45 12.94 -5.25
N VAL A 140 -10.91 12.79 -6.50
CA VAL A 140 -10.41 11.73 -7.39
C VAL A 140 -9.09 12.19 -8.02
N VAL A 141 -8.02 12.15 -7.23
CA VAL A 141 -6.66 12.57 -7.63
C VAL A 141 -5.67 11.42 -7.52
N ALA A 142 -4.63 11.47 -8.35
CA ALA A 142 -3.58 10.45 -8.34
C ALA A 142 -2.45 10.73 -7.34
N THR A 143 -2.37 11.95 -6.80
CA THR A 143 -1.35 12.38 -5.84
C THR A 143 -1.91 13.44 -4.90
N SER A 144 -1.29 13.62 -3.74
CA SER A 144 -1.57 14.72 -2.81
C SER A 144 -0.29 15.42 -2.38
N ALA A 145 -0.40 16.59 -1.73
CA ALA A 145 0.76 17.27 -1.15
C ALA A 145 1.51 16.37 -0.15
N ALA A 146 0.76 15.61 0.66
CA ALA A 146 1.31 14.64 1.60
C ALA A 146 2.03 13.48 0.90
N SER A 147 1.45 12.90 -0.16
CA SER A 147 2.10 11.80 -0.89
C SER A 147 3.36 12.25 -1.65
N ILE A 148 3.37 13.49 -2.14
CA ILE A 148 4.56 14.13 -2.73
C ILE A 148 5.65 14.30 -1.67
N SER A 149 5.29 14.77 -0.48
CA SER A 149 6.22 14.93 0.65
C SER A 149 6.83 13.60 1.09
N LEU A 150 5.99 12.59 1.34
CA LEU A 150 6.42 11.23 1.69
C LEU A 150 7.32 10.62 0.61
N SER A 151 6.92 10.71 -0.66
CA SER A 151 7.73 10.21 -1.78
C SER A 151 9.10 10.88 -1.84
N LYS A 152 9.16 12.20 -1.65
CA LYS A 152 10.41 12.96 -1.68
C LYS A 152 11.34 12.55 -0.55
N ASP A 153 10.82 12.39 0.67
CA ASP A 153 11.62 12.00 1.82
C ASP A 153 12.13 10.55 1.71
N LEU A 154 11.26 9.60 1.36
CA LEU A 154 11.66 8.20 1.12
C LEU A 154 12.74 8.09 0.02
N LYS A 155 12.60 8.83 -1.10
CA LYS A 155 13.62 8.87 -2.16
C LYS A 155 14.94 9.44 -1.65
N LYS A 156 14.91 10.49 -0.83
CA LYS A 156 16.12 11.06 -0.20
C LYS A 156 16.80 10.04 0.72
N ARG A 157 16.02 9.18 1.36
CA ARG A 157 16.46 8.04 2.18
C ARG A 157 16.85 6.81 1.35
N GLY A 158 16.91 6.90 0.02
CA GLY A 158 17.38 5.83 -0.84
C GLY A 158 16.34 4.74 -1.16
N TRP A 159 15.08 4.89 -0.77
CA TRP A 159 14.01 3.98 -1.16
C TRP A 159 13.76 4.05 -2.68
N LYS A 160 13.33 2.93 -3.25
CA LYS A 160 13.10 2.75 -4.69
C LYS A 160 11.64 2.40 -4.97
N PHE A 161 11.17 2.75 -6.17
CA PHE A 161 9.77 2.57 -6.60
C PHE A 161 8.72 3.23 -5.70
N VAL A 162 9.10 4.31 -5.01
CA VAL A 162 8.23 5.09 -4.10
C VAL A 162 7.82 6.43 -4.71
N GLY A 163 7.20 6.42 -5.89
CA GLY A 163 6.71 7.64 -6.57
C GLY A 163 5.51 8.28 -5.85
N PRO A 164 5.19 9.57 -6.09
CA PRO A 164 4.08 10.23 -5.41
C PRO A 164 2.72 9.54 -5.60
N THR A 165 2.47 8.99 -6.79
CA THR A 165 1.25 8.20 -7.07
C THR A 165 1.23 6.89 -6.30
N THR A 166 2.36 6.19 -6.28
CA THR A 166 2.53 4.95 -5.48
C THR A 166 2.31 5.22 -4.00
N MET A 167 2.86 6.33 -3.48
CA MET A 167 2.69 6.70 -2.08
C MET A 167 1.27 7.16 -1.76
N TYR A 168 0.55 7.76 -2.72
CA TYR A 168 -0.85 8.08 -2.50
C TYR A 168 -1.72 6.82 -2.42
N ALA A 169 -1.52 5.87 -3.35
CA ALA A 169 -2.18 4.57 -3.30
C ALA A 169 -1.89 3.82 -1.99
N PHE A 170 -0.64 3.86 -1.52
CA PHE A 170 -0.26 3.36 -0.20
C PHE A 170 -1.05 4.04 0.93
N MET A 171 -1.07 5.37 0.98
CA MET A 171 -1.79 6.13 2.01
C MET A 171 -3.28 5.81 2.03
N GLN A 172 -3.92 5.76 0.86
CA GLN A 172 -5.33 5.38 0.72
C GLN A 172 -5.57 3.96 1.24
N SER A 173 -4.74 3.01 0.82
CA SER A 173 -4.95 1.61 1.17
C SER A 173 -4.71 1.29 2.65
N MET A 174 -3.83 2.03 3.33
CA MET A 174 -3.47 1.81 4.74
C MET A 174 -4.23 2.72 5.70
N GLY A 175 -5.23 3.47 5.22
CA GLY A 175 -6.09 4.31 6.05
C GLY A 175 -5.43 5.57 6.60
N ILE A 176 -4.29 5.98 6.03
CA ILE A 176 -3.69 7.29 6.31
C ILE A 176 -4.61 8.40 5.76
N VAL A 177 -5.36 8.11 4.70
CA VAL A 177 -6.48 8.92 4.22
C VAL A 177 -7.71 8.05 4.00
N ASN A 178 -8.90 8.63 4.12
CA ASN A 178 -10.18 7.95 3.84
C ASN A 178 -10.81 8.49 2.55
N ASP A 179 -10.43 7.85 1.44
CA ASP A 179 -10.89 8.21 0.09
C ASP A 179 -12.05 7.34 -0.40
N HIS A 180 -12.75 6.62 0.50
CA HIS A 180 -14.01 5.99 0.14
C HIS A 180 -14.99 7.07 -0.35
N SER A 181 -15.69 6.82 -1.47
CA SER A 181 -16.69 7.75 -2.01
C SER A 181 -17.76 8.08 -0.97
N LEU A 182 -18.35 9.28 -1.03
CA LEU A 182 -19.31 9.76 -0.02
C LEU A 182 -20.54 8.85 0.14
N ASP A 183 -20.92 8.13 -0.91
CA ASP A 183 -22.04 7.20 -0.95
C ASP A 183 -21.63 5.73 -0.70
N CYS A 184 -20.34 5.46 -0.49
CA CYS A 184 -19.84 4.12 -0.18
C CYS A 184 -20.18 3.76 1.27
N VAL A 185 -20.90 2.65 1.49
CA VAL A 185 -21.29 2.24 2.85
C VAL A 185 -20.09 1.90 3.77
N ILE A 186 -18.93 1.61 3.18
CA ILE A 186 -17.71 1.29 3.94
C ILE A 186 -17.04 2.54 4.51
N ARG A 187 -17.35 3.73 3.97
CA ARG A 187 -16.74 5.00 4.36
C ARG A 187 -16.86 5.26 5.86
N ASP A 188 -18.06 5.16 6.41
CA ASP A 188 -18.33 5.46 7.82
C ASP A 188 -17.66 4.45 8.75
N ARG A 189 -17.62 3.17 8.34
CA ARG A 189 -16.93 2.14 9.12
C ARG A 189 -15.42 2.40 9.15
N VAL A 190 -14.81 2.73 8.01
CA VAL A 190 -13.40 3.11 7.94
C VAL A 190 -13.14 4.34 8.79
N GLU A 191 -13.99 5.36 8.72
CA GLU A 191 -13.80 6.59 9.51
C GLU A 191 -13.89 6.32 11.01
N ALA A 192 -14.86 5.50 11.44
CA ALA A 192 -14.97 5.08 12.84
C ALA A 192 -13.71 4.34 13.31
N GLU A 193 -13.17 3.43 12.49
CA GLU A 193 -11.92 2.73 12.82
C GLU A 193 -10.72 3.70 12.84
N ARG A 194 -10.63 4.68 11.93
CA ARG A 194 -9.57 5.71 11.93
C ARG A 194 -9.66 6.62 13.16
N VAL A 195 -10.85 6.99 13.61
CA VAL A 195 -11.04 7.77 14.84
C VAL A 195 -10.63 6.97 16.07
N ALA A 196 -10.96 5.69 16.12
CA ALA A 196 -10.57 4.80 17.22
C ALA A 196 -9.09 4.39 17.19
N PHE A 197 -8.42 4.53 16.04
CA PHE A 197 -7.04 4.14 15.85
C PHE A 197 -6.08 5.07 16.60
N VAL A 198 -5.31 4.51 17.52
CA VAL A 198 -4.22 5.19 18.21
C VAL A 198 -3.04 5.27 17.24
N ARG A 199 -2.68 6.49 16.82
CA ARG A 199 -1.54 6.70 15.93
C ARG A 199 -0.25 6.22 16.63
N PRO A 200 0.61 5.44 15.95
CA PRO A 200 1.86 4.93 16.51
C PRO A 200 2.88 6.02 16.86
#